data_AF-A0AA38XKA0-F1
#
_entry.id   AF-A0AA38XKA0-F1
#
_cell.length_a   1.000
_cell.length_b   1.000
_cell.length_c   1.000
_cell.angle_alpha   90.00
_cell.angle_beta   90.00
_cell.angle_gamma   90.00
#
_symmetry.space_group_name_H-M   'P 1'
#
loop_
_entity.id
_entity.type
_entity.pdbx_description
1 polymer ?
#
loop_
_entity_poly.entity_id
_entity_poly.type
_entity_poly.pdbx_seq_one_letter_code
_entity_poly.pdbx_strand_id
1 'polypeptide(L)'
;MALLIRLVSLANLLCLAGLALASGGHGRGQLLPAGRIHALNSDKLWTYTNPESTRFSRKAEFFHDCSSKRVTIKYGAVTVPPMTESDGMAQFFQRSTTLPCQDCYITWLQMGLEHVDGRTADADTGMWLHHGVMLNRNRTDAVCGTTGQRIAASGNERTAIDMSAGGLFKSGYYIGAADEVSLVVDVMNMSENNTQDDIVFTITYEFIDASHAGDFSPVTTYWLDVGGCGDSDQPAYRDSTFNYMSPVFRGAQEGTITFVGGHLHDGGTHIDFIKNGEVACSSSATYEAYRNVDEVGTTDHISSIDTCTMAGETNPGDEWLINAYYDTSVHKPMTLMDGSLEPVMGIMLVYVAEDVSESVLSRPKYWTIVFGVGGLAAVVMSIAAWLSQREKRSYRIQLGGVHSPLYKDSNEEQESAVPLMNA
;
A
#
# COMPACT_ATOMS: atom_id res chain seq x y z
N MET A 1 -34.39 -37.42 -24.50
CA MET A 1 -35.61 -36.59 -24.50
C MET A 1 -35.53 -35.73 -23.25
N ALA A 2 -34.92 -34.55 -23.33
CA ALA A 2 -35.53 -33.28 -23.78
C ALA A 2 -36.39 -32.62 -22.69
N LEU A 3 -35.95 -31.41 -22.33
CA LEU A 3 -36.66 -30.27 -21.74
C LEU A 3 -37.13 -30.34 -20.28
N LEU A 4 -36.52 -29.50 -19.45
CA LEU A 4 -37.28 -28.56 -18.62
C LEU A 4 -36.50 -27.26 -18.41
N ILE A 5 -37.23 -26.17 -18.64
CA ILE A 5 -36.79 -24.79 -18.80
C ILE A 5 -36.79 -24.04 -17.45
N ARG A 6 -35.87 -23.07 -17.38
CA ARG A 6 -35.65 -22.01 -16.38
C ARG A 6 -36.91 -21.40 -15.74
N LEU A 7 -36.78 -21.06 -14.46
CA LEU A 7 -37.39 -19.88 -13.85
C LEU A 7 -36.40 -19.24 -12.86
N VAL A 8 -36.09 -17.97 -13.12
CA VAL A 8 -35.32 -17.05 -12.28
C VAL A 8 -36.30 -16.36 -11.34
N SER A 9 -35.97 -16.23 -10.05
CA SER A 9 -36.56 -15.19 -9.20
C SER A 9 -35.67 -14.87 -8.01
N LEU A 10 -35.16 -13.63 -8.02
CA LEU A 10 -34.76 -12.73 -6.94
C LEU A 10 -34.51 -13.34 -5.54
N ALA A 11 -33.24 -13.40 -5.16
CA ALA A 11 -32.80 -13.33 -3.77
C ALA A 11 -31.49 -12.51 -3.72
N ASN A 12 -31.63 -11.18 -3.72
CA ASN A 12 -30.55 -10.24 -3.45
C ASN A 12 -31.19 -9.00 -2.83
N LEU A 13 -31.13 -8.89 -1.50
CA LEU A 13 -31.06 -7.65 -0.73
C LEU A 13 -31.23 -8.01 0.75
N LEU A 14 -30.14 -8.00 1.52
CA LEU A 14 -30.02 -7.72 2.96
C LEU A 14 -28.73 -8.34 3.50
N CYS A 15 -27.60 -7.74 3.11
CA CYS A 15 -26.35 -7.82 3.88
C CYS A 15 -25.92 -6.38 4.15
N LEU A 16 -26.54 -5.76 5.16
CA LEU A 16 -25.97 -4.58 5.81
C LEU A 16 -24.98 -5.12 6.85
N ALA A 17 -23.73 -5.27 6.43
CA ALA A 17 -22.63 -5.54 7.33
C ALA A 17 -22.41 -4.28 8.19
N GLY A 18 -22.50 -4.45 9.51
CA GLY A 18 -22.00 -3.45 10.44
C GLY A 18 -20.49 -3.33 10.25
N LEU A 19 -20.02 -2.13 9.90
CA LEU A 19 -18.63 -1.79 10.05
C LEU A 19 -18.32 -1.82 11.55
N ALA A 20 -17.67 -2.89 12.02
CA ALA A 20 -16.78 -2.77 13.15
C ALA A 20 -15.61 -1.93 12.65
N LEU A 21 -15.71 -0.61 12.84
CA LEU A 21 -14.53 0.24 12.82
C LEU A 21 -13.59 -0.32 13.88
N ALA A 22 -12.30 -0.45 13.57
CA ALA A 22 -11.26 -0.55 14.58
C ALA A 22 -11.31 0.75 15.39
N SER A 23 -12.24 0.81 16.34
CA SER A 23 -12.26 1.82 17.39
C SER A 23 -11.48 1.20 18.55
N GLY A 24 -10.17 1.42 18.58
CA GLY A 24 -9.35 1.27 19.79
C GLY A 24 -9.71 2.36 20.81
N GLY A 25 -11.00 2.53 21.05
CA GLY A 25 -11.58 3.61 21.84
C GLY A 25 -11.33 3.35 23.30
N HIS A 26 -10.20 3.85 23.79
CA HIS A 26 -9.89 3.94 25.21
C HIS A 26 -10.84 4.94 25.85
N GLY A 27 -11.92 4.38 26.37
CA GLY A 27 -12.94 5.04 27.16
C GLY A 27 -14.03 4.03 27.44
N ARG A 28 -14.22 3.67 28.71
CA ARG A 28 -15.28 2.75 29.16
C ARG A 28 -16.66 3.22 28.68
N GLY A 29 -17.05 2.79 27.49
CA GLY A 29 -18.37 2.94 26.91
C GLY A 29 -19.16 1.65 27.10
N GLN A 30 -20.25 1.73 27.85
CA GLN A 30 -21.17 0.62 28.09
C GLN A 30 -21.77 0.13 26.75
N LEU A 31 -21.64 -1.18 26.47
CA LEU A 31 -22.28 -1.83 25.32
C LEU A 31 -23.81 -1.67 25.39
N LEU A 32 -24.42 -1.02 24.39
CA LEU A 32 -25.88 -1.00 24.21
C LEU A 32 -26.33 -2.01 23.14
N PRO A 33 -27.51 -2.64 23.30
CA PRO A 33 -27.96 -3.72 22.44
C PRO A 33 -28.44 -3.20 21.08
N ALA A 34 -28.25 -4.01 20.05
CA ALA A 34 -28.67 -3.72 18.68
C ALA A 34 -30.19 -3.54 18.58
N GLY A 35 -30.63 -2.31 18.27
CA GLY A 35 -32.05 -2.05 17.99
C GLY A 35 -32.41 -0.59 17.70
N ARG A 36 -32.83 -0.36 16.45
CA ARG A 36 -33.63 0.78 15.93
C ARG A 36 -33.16 2.21 16.26
N ILE A 37 -32.73 2.88 15.20
CA ILE A 37 -32.57 4.34 15.11
C ILE A 37 -33.91 5.01 15.47
N HIS A 38 -33.99 5.54 16.68
CA HIS A 38 -34.86 6.65 17.04
C HIS A 38 -33.97 7.77 17.60
N ALA A 39 -34.26 8.99 17.17
CA ALA A 39 -33.56 10.19 17.55
C ALA A 39 -33.60 10.46 19.07
N LEU A 40 -32.52 11.10 19.55
CA LEU A 40 -32.28 11.79 20.84
C LEU A 40 -31.54 10.98 21.92
N ASN A 41 -30.23 11.23 22.08
CA ASN A 41 -29.73 12.07 23.19
C ASN A 41 -28.32 12.60 22.85
N SER A 42 -28.16 13.92 22.99
CA SER A 42 -26.90 14.66 22.93
C SER A 42 -26.01 14.31 24.12
N ASP A 43 -24.74 13.95 23.87
CA ASP A 43 -23.59 14.14 24.78
C ASP A 43 -22.25 13.54 24.25
N LYS A 44 -22.22 12.96 23.04
CA LYS A 44 -20.99 12.83 22.24
C LYS A 44 -21.24 13.34 20.83
N LEU A 45 -21.05 14.65 20.64
CA LEU A 45 -21.16 15.29 19.35
C LEU A 45 -19.91 14.92 18.53
N TRP A 46 -19.99 13.86 17.74
CA TRP A 46 -19.07 13.65 16.62
C TRP A 46 -19.26 14.84 15.67
N THR A 47 -18.39 15.84 15.75
CA THR A 47 -18.39 16.95 14.80
C THR A 47 -17.88 16.42 13.46
N TYR A 48 -18.82 16.04 12.60
CA TYR A 48 -18.59 15.82 11.17
C TYR A 48 -18.32 17.17 10.48
N THR A 49 -17.25 17.86 10.86
CA THR A 49 -16.73 19.00 10.11
C THR A 49 -15.49 18.50 9.39
N ASN A 50 -15.49 18.50 8.05
CA ASN A 50 -14.25 18.38 7.29
C ASN A 50 -13.39 19.57 7.72
N PRO A 51 -12.32 19.38 8.49
CA PRO A 51 -11.48 20.51 8.87
C PRO A 51 -10.86 21.05 7.58
N GLU A 52 -10.78 22.38 7.46
CA GLU A 52 -10.15 23.00 6.31
C GLU A 52 -8.73 22.43 6.15
N SER A 53 -8.40 21.93 4.97
CA SER A 53 -7.08 21.39 4.69
C SER A 53 -6.25 22.41 3.91
N THR A 54 -4.98 22.56 4.27
CA THR A 54 -4.02 23.36 3.49
C THR A 54 -2.93 22.46 2.92
N ARG A 55 -2.48 22.77 1.69
CA ARG A 55 -1.49 21.98 0.95
C ARG A 55 -0.22 22.79 0.72
N PHE A 56 0.91 22.22 1.09
CA PHE A 56 2.24 22.82 0.90
C PHE A 56 3.08 21.93 0.01
N SER A 57 3.56 22.46 -1.12
CA SER A 57 4.52 21.75 -1.96
C SER A 57 5.87 21.61 -1.26
N ARG A 58 6.52 20.46 -1.49
CA ARG A 58 7.86 20.11 -1.04
C ARG A 58 8.65 19.63 -2.24
N LYS A 59 9.98 19.59 -2.11
CA LYS A 59 10.83 18.92 -3.09
C LYS A 59 10.60 17.41 -2.94
N ALA A 60 10.28 16.73 -4.04
CA ALA A 60 10.29 15.27 -4.08
C ALA A 60 11.70 14.74 -3.81
N GLU A 61 11.80 13.52 -3.33
CA GLU A 61 13.08 12.87 -3.01
C GLU A 61 13.43 11.78 -4.02
N PHE A 62 12.43 11.05 -4.50
CA PHE A 62 12.58 9.92 -5.41
C PHE A 62 11.94 10.19 -6.77
N PHE A 63 12.30 9.38 -7.77
CA PHE A 63 11.66 9.31 -9.10
C PHE A 63 11.43 10.66 -9.80
N HIS A 64 12.46 11.52 -9.80
CA HIS A 64 12.41 12.82 -10.47
C HIS A 64 12.13 12.71 -11.98
N ASP A 65 12.61 11.63 -12.61
CA ASP A 65 12.37 11.30 -14.01
C ASP A 65 10.90 10.93 -14.31
N CYS A 66 10.16 10.48 -13.29
CA CYS A 66 8.72 10.22 -13.35
C CYS A 66 7.87 11.43 -12.91
N SER A 67 8.47 12.63 -12.81
CA SER A 67 7.77 13.84 -12.33
C SER A 67 7.12 13.67 -10.95
N SER A 68 7.76 12.93 -10.05
CA SER A 68 7.34 12.77 -8.66
C SER A 68 7.11 14.12 -7.97
N LYS A 69 6.09 14.17 -7.11
CA LYS A 69 5.66 15.35 -6.35
C LYS A 69 5.57 15.00 -4.88
N ARG A 70 5.94 15.96 -4.03
CA ARG A 70 5.80 15.84 -2.57
C ARG A 70 4.98 16.98 -2.01
N VAL A 71 4.02 16.67 -1.16
CA VAL A 71 3.12 17.66 -0.54
C VAL A 71 2.87 17.32 0.92
N THR A 72 2.79 18.35 1.76
CA THR A 72 2.25 18.21 3.12
C THR A 72 0.82 18.74 3.12
N ILE A 73 -0.12 17.91 3.56
CA ILE A 73 -1.51 18.28 3.83
C ILE A 73 -1.63 18.49 5.33
N LYS A 74 -2.00 19.70 5.74
CA LYS A 74 -2.33 20.03 7.13
C LYS A 74 -3.84 20.08 7.29
N TYR A 75 -4.35 19.47 8.34
CA TYR A 75 -5.76 19.49 8.69
C TYR A 75 -6.01 20.61 9.71
N GLY A 76 -7.17 21.25 9.64
CA GLY A 76 -7.55 22.33 10.56
C GLY A 76 -7.31 21.96 12.03
N ALA A 77 -6.91 22.96 12.82
CA ALA A 77 -6.52 22.77 14.21
C ALA A 77 -7.67 22.18 15.04
N VAL A 78 -7.30 21.38 16.02
CA VAL A 78 -8.22 20.67 16.90
C VAL A 78 -7.86 20.94 18.36
N THR A 79 -8.88 20.85 19.21
CA THR A 79 -8.74 20.94 20.66
C THR A 79 -8.66 19.54 21.26
N VAL A 80 -7.70 19.33 22.16
CA VAL A 80 -7.45 18.06 22.85
C VAL A 80 -7.59 18.28 24.35
N PRO A 81 -8.48 17.52 25.03
CA PRO A 81 -8.75 17.70 26.45
C PRO A 81 -7.52 17.34 27.30
N PRO A 82 -7.42 17.79 28.56
CA PRO A 82 -6.35 17.36 29.47
C PRO A 82 -6.55 15.91 29.96
N MET A 83 -5.55 15.28 30.56
CA MET A 83 -5.65 13.90 31.10
C MET A 83 -6.80 13.73 32.10
N THR A 84 -7.08 14.75 32.91
CA THR A 84 -8.21 14.72 33.85
C THR A 84 -9.58 14.60 33.17
N GLU A 85 -9.65 14.81 31.85
CA GLU A 85 -10.83 14.61 31.02
C GLU A 85 -10.54 13.55 29.92
N SER A 86 -11.18 12.39 30.02
CA SER A 86 -11.05 11.30 29.05
C SER A 86 -9.60 10.81 28.85
N ASP A 87 -8.77 10.86 29.89
CA ASP A 87 -7.36 10.47 29.83
C ASP A 87 -6.60 11.21 28.70
N GLY A 88 -7.04 12.44 28.38
CA GLY A 88 -6.38 13.31 27.41
C GLY A 88 -6.65 12.92 25.96
N MET A 89 -7.50 11.93 25.72
CA MET A 89 -7.80 11.39 24.39
C MET A 89 -8.79 12.26 23.63
N ALA A 90 -8.48 12.57 22.38
CA ALA A 90 -9.42 13.10 21.40
C ALA A 90 -9.35 12.30 20.10
N GLN A 91 -10.51 12.09 19.48
CA GLN A 91 -10.64 11.37 18.21
C GLN A 91 -11.28 12.25 17.15
N PHE A 92 -10.74 12.18 15.93
CA PHE A 92 -11.24 12.86 14.75
C PHE A 92 -11.46 11.86 13.62
N PHE A 93 -12.55 12.04 12.90
CA PHE A 93 -12.89 11.20 11.76
C PHE A 93 -13.23 12.02 10.54
N GLN A 94 -12.54 11.76 9.44
CA GLN A 94 -12.89 12.25 8.12
C GLN A 94 -13.33 11.07 7.26
N ARG A 95 -14.60 11.08 6.87
CA ARG A 95 -15.17 10.05 6.01
C ARG A 95 -14.53 10.01 4.61
N SER A 96 -14.09 11.17 4.14
CA SER A 96 -13.38 11.33 2.87
C SER A 96 -12.31 12.38 3.12
N THR A 97 -11.08 11.92 3.31
CA THR A 97 -9.93 12.75 3.62
C THR A 97 -9.36 13.40 2.36
N THR A 98 -8.63 14.48 2.54
CA THR A 98 -7.95 15.14 1.43
C THR A 98 -6.74 14.32 1.00
N LEU A 99 -6.76 13.82 -0.23
CA LEU A 99 -5.65 13.07 -0.83
C LEU A 99 -4.73 13.98 -1.64
N PRO A 100 -3.44 13.64 -1.81
CA PRO A 100 -2.51 14.42 -2.63
C PRO A 100 -2.91 14.45 -4.11
N CYS A 101 -3.59 13.40 -4.58
CA CYS A 101 -4.00 13.17 -5.96
C CYS A 101 -5.13 12.14 -6.01
N GLN A 102 -5.75 12.02 -7.19
CA GLN A 102 -6.54 10.88 -7.63
C GLN A 102 -5.87 10.32 -8.88
N ASP A 103 -6.04 9.03 -9.16
CA ASP A 103 -5.38 8.34 -10.27
C ASP A 103 -3.85 8.48 -10.23
N CYS A 104 -3.25 7.98 -9.15
CA CYS A 104 -1.83 8.16 -8.86
C CYS A 104 -1.29 7.04 -7.96
N TYR A 105 0.03 6.94 -7.88
CA TYR A 105 0.73 6.05 -6.96
C TYR A 105 1.31 6.87 -5.81
N ILE A 106 0.91 6.56 -4.58
CA ILE A 106 1.57 7.06 -3.37
C ILE A 106 2.78 6.16 -3.10
N THR A 107 3.99 6.71 -3.24
CA THR A 107 5.24 5.96 -3.07
C THR A 107 5.77 6.05 -1.65
N TRP A 108 5.43 7.14 -0.96
CA TRP A 108 5.87 7.41 0.40
C TRP A 108 4.84 8.25 1.15
N LEU A 109 4.65 8.01 2.44
CA LEU A 109 3.87 8.90 3.31
C LEU A 109 4.38 8.89 4.76
N GLN A 110 4.15 9.98 5.48
CA GLN A 110 4.42 10.08 6.92
C GLN A 110 3.37 10.98 7.58
N MET A 111 2.87 10.53 8.74
CA MET A 111 1.90 11.28 9.55
C MET A 111 2.63 12.05 10.66
N GLY A 112 2.08 13.20 11.04
CA GLY A 112 2.70 14.11 12.00
C GLY A 112 1.69 14.94 12.78
N LEU A 113 2.20 15.61 13.81
CA LEU A 113 1.48 16.59 14.61
C LEU A 113 2.34 17.84 14.73
N GLU A 114 1.70 18.99 14.63
CA GLU A 114 2.31 20.31 14.79
C GLU A 114 1.40 21.18 15.65
N HIS A 115 1.96 22.20 16.30
CA HIS A 115 1.20 23.34 16.77
C HIS A 115 0.82 24.26 15.60
N VAL A 116 -0.16 25.16 15.77
CA VAL A 116 -0.57 26.13 14.74
C VAL A 116 0.56 27.02 14.24
N ASP A 117 1.58 27.25 15.07
CA ASP A 117 2.77 28.02 14.72
C ASP A 117 3.81 27.23 13.89
N GLY A 118 3.56 25.94 13.67
CA GLY A 118 4.38 25.03 12.87
C GLY A 118 5.51 24.35 13.64
N ARG A 119 5.61 24.52 14.97
CA ARG A 119 6.50 23.67 15.80
C ARG A 119 5.92 22.26 15.86
N THR A 120 6.79 21.25 15.91
CA THR A 120 6.39 19.87 16.13
C THR A 120 5.65 19.74 17.47
N ALA A 121 4.55 19.00 17.46
CA ALA A 121 3.81 18.63 18.66
C ALA A 121 4.10 17.15 18.95
N ASP A 122 4.86 16.91 20.01
CA ASP A 122 5.35 15.59 20.45
C ASP A 122 5.33 15.49 21.98
N ALA A 123 5.80 14.36 22.51
CA ALA A 123 5.69 14.01 23.91
C ALA A 123 6.37 15.04 24.84
N ASP A 124 7.43 15.73 24.40
CA ASP A 124 8.09 16.82 25.15
C ASP A 124 7.24 18.10 25.23
N THR A 125 6.28 18.26 24.32
CA THR A 125 5.26 19.32 24.33
C THR A 125 3.94 18.86 24.91
N GLY A 126 3.86 17.60 25.37
CA GLY A 126 2.66 17.01 25.97
C GLY A 126 1.67 16.48 24.96
N MET A 127 2.08 16.31 23.70
CA MET A 127 1.19 15.85 22.64
C MET A 127 1.67 14.54 22.07
N TRP A 128 0.72 13.68 21.72
CA TRP A 128 1.04 12.34 21.28
C TRP A 128 0.15 11.96 20.12
N LEU A 129 0.76 11.51 19.01
CA LEU A 129 -0.02 10.91 17.93
C LEU A 129 -0.36 9.50 18.36
N HIS A 130 -1.52 9.31 18.98
CA HIS A 130 -1.91 8.00 19.51
C HIS A 130 -2.15 7.02 18.37
N HIS A 131 -3.04 7.40 17.44
CA HIS A 131 -3.21 6.70 16.17
C HIS A 131 -3.52 7.66 15.03
N GLY A 132 -3.03 7.34 13.84
CA GLY A 132 -3.53 7.87 12.58
C GLY A 132 -3.72 6.70 11.64
N VAL A 133 -4.92 6.49 11.11
CA VAL A 133 -5.25 5.34 10.24
C VAL A 133 -5.99 5.81 9.00
N MET A 134 -5.50 5.39 7.83
CA MET A 134 -6.16 5.62 6.55
C MET A 134 -6.83 4.35 6.05
N LEU A 135 -8.09 4.49 5.61
CA LEU A 135 -8.88 3.37 5.08
C LEU A 135 -9.42 3.68 3.68
N ASN A 136 -9.01 2.92 2.66
CA ASN A 136 -9.64 2.99 1.34
C ASN A 136 -10.99 2.27 1.36
N ARG A 137 -12.07 3.03 1.32
CA ARG A 137 -13.45 2.56 1.49
C ARG A 137 -13.98 1.81 0.27
N ASN A 138 -13.30 1.95 -0.88
CA ASN A 138 -13.68 1.31 -2.13
C ASN A 138 -12.99 -0.03 -2.35
N ARG A 139 -12.09 -0.42 -1.43
CA ARG A 139 -11.32 -1.65 -1.53
C ARG A 139 -11.56 -2.59 -0.36
N THR A 140 -11.25 -3.85 -0.58
CA THR A 140 -11.35 -4.91 0.43
C THR A 140 -10.03 -5.04 1.16
N ASP A 141 -10.08 -5.15 2.49
CA ASP A 141 -8.91 -5.45 3.33
C ASP A 141 -8.35 -6.84 2.99
N ALA A 142 -7.05 -6.92 2.69
CA ALA A 142 -6.43 -8.15 2.19
C ALA A 142 -6.35 -9.26 3.26
N VAL A 143 -6.41 -8.90 4.54
CA VAL A 143 -6.30 -9.85 5.66
C VAL A 143 -7.69 -10.23 6.16
N CYS A 144 -8.56 -9.24 6.39
CA CYS A 144 -9.87 -9.45 7.01
C CYS A 144 -11.02 -9.62 6.02
N GLY A 145 -10.81 -9.35 4.73
CA GLY A 145 -11.82 -9.53 3.68
C GLY A 145 -13.03 -8.58 3.78
N THR A 146 -12.98 -7.58 4.66
CA THR A 146 -14.03 -6.57 4.85
C THR A 146 -13.83 -5.38 3.91
N THR A 147 -14.91 -4.69 3.55
CA THR A 147 -14.81 -3.43 2.80
C THR A 147 -14.23 -2.34 3.70
N GLY A 148 -13.27 -1.57 3.16
CA GLY A 148 -12.46 -0.61 3.93
C GLY A 148 -11.04 -1.15 4.15
N GLN A 149 -10.24 -1.25 3.08
CA GLN A 149 -8.84 -1.65 3.19
C GLN A 149 -8.09 -0.65 4.06
N ARG A 150 -7.38 -1.12 5.09
CA ARG A 150 -6.45 -0.29 5.86
C ARG A 150 -5.15 -0.15 5.08
N ILE A 151 -4.77 1.09 4.75
CA ILE A 151 -3.70 1.35 3.75
C ILE A 151 -2.48 2.05 4.32
N ALA A 152 -2.61 2.66 5.50
CA ALA A 152 -1.53 3.30 6.22
C ALA A 152 -1.93 3.47 7.69
N ALA A 153 -0.96 3.37 8.57
CA ALA A 153 -1.11 3.79 9.96
C ALA A 153 0.18 4.37 10.53
N SER A 154 0.04 5.11 11.61
CA SER A 154 1.12 5.69 12.40
C SER A 154 0.63 5.91 13.83
N GLY A 155 1.48 5.64 14.81
CA GLY A 155 1.39 6.18 16.16
C GLY A 155 2.47 7.25 16.37
N ASN A 156 2.91 7.39 17.62
CA ASN A 156 3.89 8.41 18.01
C ASN A 156 5.29 8.11 17.51
N GLU A 157 5.55 6.87 17.12
CA GLU A 157 6.76 6.47 16.39
C GLU A 157 6.91 7.18 15.03
N ARG A 158 5.81 7.73 14.48
CA ARG A 158 5.78 8.55 13.25
C ARG A 158 6.53 7.94 12.07
N THR A 159 6.49 6.61 11.97
CA THR A 159 7.23 5.85 10.97
C THR A 159 6.87 6.31 9.57
N ALA A 160 7.89 6.71 8.81
CA ALA A 160 7.73 6.99 7.39
C ALA A 160 7.48 5.68 6.63
N ILE A 161 6.34 5.60 5.95
CA ILE A 161 5.99 4.43 5.14
C ILE A 161 6.57 4.64 3.75
N ASP A 162 7.65 3.94 3.42
CA ASP A 162 8.32 4.00 2.13
C ASP A 162 8.03 2.74 1.30
N MET A 163 6.97 2.80 0.50
CA MET A 163 6.54 1.68 -0.34
C MET A 163 7.46 1.46 -1.55
N SER A 164 8.41 2.37 -1.78
CA SER A 164 9.37 2.34 -2.89
C SER A 164 10.76 1.84 -2.51
N ALA A 165 10.95 1.47 -1.23
CA ALA A 165 12.23 1.02 -0.70
C ALA A 165 13.40 1.97 -1.01
N GLY A 166 13.26 3.26 -0.66
CA GLY A 166 14.27 4.29 -0.92
C GLY A 166 14.41 4.65 -2.39
N GLY A 167 13.33 4.52 -3.17
CA GLY A 167 13.33 4.71 -4.61
C GLY A 167 13.99 3.59 -5.42
N LEU A 168 14.36 2.47 -4.77
CA LEU A 168 14.98 1.31 -5.43
C LEU A 168 13.96 0.44 -6.17
N PHE A 169 12.69 0.47 -5.74
CA PHE A 169 11.60 -0.27 -6.33
C PHE A 169 10.52 0.69 -6.82
N LYS A 170 10.15 0.58 -8.09
CA LYS A 170 9.08 1.37 -8.68
C LYS A 170 7.72 0.85 -8.23
N SER A 171 7.32 1.20 -7.03
CA SER A 171 6.09 0.75 -6.42
C SER A 171 5.42 1.84 -5.60
N GLY A 172 4.11 1.70 -5.45
CA GLY A 172 3.33 2.58 -4.58
C GLY A 172 1.89 2.11 -4.43
N TYR A 173 1.21 2.66 -3.43
CA TYR A 173 -0.22 2.43 -3.25
C TYR A 173 -0.99 3.22 -4.31
N TYR A 174 -1.58 2.49 -5.26
CA TYR A 174 -2.39 3.11 -6.30
C TYR A 174 -3.70 3.61 -5.71
N ILE A 175 -3.99 4.90 -5.87
CA ILE A 175 -5.28 5.54 -5.57
C ILE A 175 -6.03 5.71 -6.89
N GLY A 176 -7.15 5.01 -7.04
CA GLY A 176 -7.98 5.09 -8.24
C GLY A 176 -8.75 6.41 -8.34
N ALA A 177 -9.21 6.74 -9.54
CA ALA A 177 -9.98 7.97 -9.79
C ALA A 177 -11.29 8.08 -8.99
N ALA A 178 -11.85 6.96 -8.52
CA ALA A 178 -13.09 6.89 -7.75
C ALA A 178 -12.89 6.42 -6.30
N ASP A 179 -11.65 6.28 -5.85
CA ASP A 179 -11.36 5.83 -4.49
C ASP A 179 -11.64 6.95 -3.48
N GLU A 180 -12.37 6.62 -2.42
CA GLU A 180 -12.57 7.44 -1.23
C GLU A 180 -11.76 6.85 -0.08
N VAL A 181 -10.91 7.66 0.53
CA VAL A 181 -10.12 7.27 1.70
C VAL A 181 -10.67 7.96 2.94
N SER A 182 -11.03 7.19 3.96
CA SER A 182 -11.27 7.72 5.31
C SER A 182 -9.97 7.96 6.05
N LEU A 183 -10.00 8.88 7.01
CA LEU A 183 -8.95 9.10 7.99
C LEU A 183 -9.56 9.07 9.40
N VAL A 184 -9.00 8.25 10.27
CA VAL A 184 -9.26 8.23 11.71
C VAL A 184 -7.99 8.71 12.40
N VAL A 185 -8.09 9.66 13.32
CA VAL A 185 -6.95 10.16 14.09
C VAL A 185 -7.32 10.20 15.55
N ASP A 186 -6.55 9.52 16.37
CA ASP A 186 -6.58 9.61 17.82
C ASP A 186 -5.32 10.40 18.24
N VAL A 187 -5.51 11.45 19.03
CA VAL A 187 -4.42 12.21 19.64
C VAL A 187 -4.61 12.20 21.15
N MET A 188 -3.51 12.28 21.86
CA MET A 188 -3.51 12.32 23.32
C MET A 188 -2.74 13.55 23.79
N ASN A 189 -3.30 14.22 24.78
CA ASN A 189 -2.66 15.32 25.50
C ASN A 189 -2.27 14.83 26.89
N MET A 190 -0.96 14.78 27.14
CA MET A 190 -0.37 14.31 28.38
C MET A 190 -0.35 15.38 29.47
N SER A 191 -0.87 16.59 29.20
CA SER A 191 -1.06 17.58 30.27
C SER A 191 -2.23 17.17 31.16
N GLU A 192 -2.01 17.13 32.47
CA GLU A 192 -3.00 16.75 33.47
C GLU A 192 -4.22 17.67 33.49
N ASN A 193 -4.00 18.98 33.37
CA ASN A 193 -5.01 19.99 33.68
C ASN A 193 -5.19 21.06 32.58
N ASN A 194 -4.33 21.08 31.55
CA ASN A 194 -4.41 22.08 30.50
C ASN A 194 -4.87 21.46 29.17
N THR A 195 -5.93 22.02 28.61
CA THR A 195 -6.37 21.73 27.24
C THR A 195 -5.35 22.29 26.23
N GLN A 196 -5.13 21.58 25.13
CA GLN A 196 -4.32 22.06 23.99
C GLN A 196 -5.27 22.39 22.83
N ASP A 197 -5.35 23.65 22.42
CA ASP A 197 -6.33 24.14 21.43
C ASP A 197 -5.72 24.45 20.05
N ASP A 198 -4.45 24.10 19.86
CA ASP A 198 -3.64 24.52 18.72
C ASP A 198 -3.01 23.36 17.95
N ILE A 199 -3.57 22.15 18.06
CA ILE A 199 -2.98 20.94 17.49
C ILE A 199 -3.41 20.74 16.04
N VAL A 200 -2.46 20.53 15.16
CA VAL A 200 -2.63 20.36 13.71
C VAL A 200 -2.10 19.00 13.30
N PHE A 201 -2.98 18.12 12.83
CA PHE A 201 -2.57 16.86 12.21
C PHE A 201 -2.04 17.10 10.80
N THR A 202 -0.98 16.39 10.42
CA THR A 202 -0.35 16.51 9.11
C THR A 202 -0.12 15.14 8.48
N ILE A 203 -0.22 15.10 7.15
CA ILE A 203 0.30 13.98 6.36
C ILE A 203 1.16 14.54 5.24
N THR A 204 2.40 14.11 5.17
CA THR A 204 3.27 14.37 4.02
C THR A 204 3.24 13.16 3.10
N TYR A 205 3.00 13.41 1.81
CA TYR A 205 2.95 12.39 0.77
C TYR A 205 4.00 12.66 -0.28
N GLU A 206 4.61 11.61 -0.81
CA GLU A 206 5.26 11.60 -2.13
C GLU A 206 4.47 10.69 -3.08
N PHE A 207 4.26 11.17 -4.31
CA PHE A 207 3.40 10.50 -5.27
C PHE A 207 3.75 10.82 -6.72
N ILE A 208 3.29 9.95 -7.62
CA ILE A 208 3.44 10.07 -9.07
C ILE A 208 2.05 9.94 -9.71
N ASP A 209 1.69 10.87 -10.59
CA ASP A 209 0.44 10.75 -11.36
C ASP A 209 0.50 9.49 -12.25
N ALA A 210 -0.60 8.75 -12.38
CA ALA A 210 -0.62 7.48 -13.12
C ALA A 210 -0.13 7.62 -14.57
N SER A 211 -0.36 8.77 -15.21
CA SER A 211 0.12 9.07 -16.57
C SER A 211 1.65 9.11 -16.70
N HIS A 212 2.38 9.28 -15.60
CA HIS A 212 3.84 9.31 -15.54
C HIS A 212 4.45 8.09 -14.85
N ALA A 213 3.59 7.21 -14.29
CA ALA A 213 4.02 6.07 -13.50
C ALA A 213 4.66 4.96 -14.35
N GLY A 214 4.31 4.82 -15.64
CA GLY A 214 4.97 3.88 -16.53
C GLY A 214 4.87 2.42 -16.06
N ASP A 215 5.97 1.88 -15.53
CA ASP A 215 6.19 0.50 -15.08
C ASP A 215 6.05 0.32 -13.55
N PHE A 216 5.38 1.23 -12.84
CA PHE A 216 5.17 1.09 -11.40
C PHE A 216 4.22 -0.07 -11.03
N SER A 217 4.66 -0.89 -10.08
CA SER A 217 3.84 -1.94 -9.47
C SER A 217 2.90 -1.36 -8.40
N PRO A 218 1.58 -1.65 -8.46
CA PRO A 218 0.71 -1.34 -7.34
C PRO A 218 1.11 -2.21 -6.14
N VAL A 219 1.02 -1.64 -4.93
CA VAL A 219 1.20 -2.40 -3.69
C VAL A 219 -0.13 -2.77 -3.05
N THR A 220 -0.19 -4.00 -2.54
CA THR A 220 -1.24 -4.47 -1.64
C THR A 220 -0.76 -4.33 -0.20
N THR A 221 -1.56 -3.66 0.64
CA THR A 221 -1.31 -3.55 2.08
C THR A 221 -1.95 -4.72 2.81
N TYR A 222 -1.16 -5.38 3.67
CA TYR A 222 -1.59 -6.42 4.60
C TYR A 222 -1.45 -5.88 6.02
N TRP A 223 -2.57 -5.75 6.71
CA TRP A 223 -2.62 -5.33 8.12
C TRP A 223 -2.67 -6.56 9.02
N LEU A 224 -1.55 -6.87 9.66
CA LEU A 224 -1.45 -7.96 10.63
C LEU A 224 -1.57 -7.36 12.04
N ASP A 225 -2.37 -8.00 12.88
CA ASP A 225 -2.75 -7.47 14.18
C ASP A 225 -2.83 -8.61 15.19
N VAL A 226 -2.33 -8.41 16.41
CA VAL A 226 -2.46 -9.39 17.50
C VAL A 226 -3.92 -9.67 17.87
N GLY A 227 -4.81 -8.69 17.69
CA GLY A 227 -6.27 -8.82 17.79
C GLY A 227 -6.93 -9.47 16.56
N GLY A 228 -6.15 -9.77 15.51
CA GLY A 228 -6.64 -10.30 14.24
C GLY A 228 -7.55 -9.31 13.50
N CYS A 229 -8.82 -9.65 13.35
CA CYS A 229 -9.83 -8.81 12.69
C CYS A 229 -10.80 -8.15 13.69
N GLY A 230 -10.51 -8.23 14.98
CA GLY A 230 -11.30 -7.67 16.05
C GLY A 230 -10.65 -6.43 16.65
N ASP A 231 -10.74 -6.34 17.97
CA ASP A 231 -10.11 -5.29 18.77
C ASP A 231 -8.61 -5.58 18.92
N SER A 232 -7.79 -4.57 18.65
CA SER A 232 -6.32 -4.65 18.72
C SER A 232 -5.82 -4.62 20.17
N ASP A 233 -6.64 -4.12 21.11
CA ASP A 233 -6.28 -3.98 22.51
C ASP A 233 -6.02 -5.33 23.18
N GLN A 234 -4.85 -5.46 23.78
CA GLN A 234 -4.47 -6.58 24.61
C GLN A 234 -4.12 -6.12 26.03
N PRO A 235 -4.38 -6.94 27.07
CA PRO A 235 -4.01 -6.58 28.44
C PRO A 235 -2.52 -6.28 28.61
N ALA A 236 -2.20 -5.22 29.35
CA ALA A 236 -0.85 -4.92 29.80
C ALA A 236 -0.58 -5.47 31.21
N TYR A 237 0.69 -5.70 31.55
CA TYR A 237 1.12 -6.19 32.87
C TYR A 237 2.29 -5.36 33.39
N ARG A 238 2.32 -5.08 34.71
CA ARG A 238 3.46 -4.38 35.34
C ARG A 238 4.62 -5.36 35.58
N ASP A 239 5.85 -4.87 35.43
CA ASP A 239 7.08 -5.57 35.80
C ASP A 239 7.15 -7.02 35.27
N SER A 240 6.81 -7.22 33.99
CA SER A 240 6.62 -8.54 33.39
C SER A 240 7.13 -8.59 31.95
N THR A 241 7.55 -9.79 31.53
CA THR A 241 7.85 -10.11 30.13
C THR A 241 6.73 -10.98 29.57
N PHE A 242 6.14 -10.57 28.44
CA PHE A 242 5.04 -11.28 27.79
C PHE A 242 5.02 -11.01 26.28
N ASN A 243 4.21 -11.75 25.54
CA ASN A 243 4.02 -11.53 24.11
C ASN A 243 2.58 -11.82 23.66
N TYR A 244 2.26 -11.30 22.48
CA TYR A 244 1.00 -11.54 21.79
C TYR A 244 1.25 -11.92 20.34
N MET A 245 0.60 -12.98 19.88
CA MET A 245 0.70 -13.48 18.51
C MET A 245 -0.60 -13.26 17.75
N SER A 246 -0.51 -12.86 16.49
CA SER A 246 -1.70 -12.79 15.62
C SER A 246 -2.17 -14.19 15.19
N PRO A 247 -3.42 -14.30 14.69
CA PRO A 247 -3.80 -15.43 13.85
C PRO A 247 -2.87 -15.59 12.65
N VAL A 248 -2.71 -16.83 12.17
CA VAL A 248 -1.95 -17.11 10.94
C VAL A 248 -2.77 -16.67 9.73
N PHE A 249 -2.22 -15.73 8.98
CA PHE A 249 -2.72 -15.32 7.69
C PHE A 249 -2.20 -16.25 6.58
N ARG A 250 -3.11 -16.64 5.69
CA ARG A 250 -2.83 -17.41 4.47
C ARG A 250 -3.55 -16.71 3.34
N GLY A 251 -2.83 -16.23 2.34
CA GLY A 251 -3.45 -15.51 1.22
C GLY A 251 -2.63 -14.34 0.69
N ALA A 252 -1.34 -14.29 0.98
CA ALA A 252 -0.46 -13.38 0.28
C ALA A 252 -0.51 -13.67 -1.23
N GLN A 253 -0.61 -12.60 -2.03
CA GLN A 253 -0.44 -12.68 -3.46
C GLN A 253 1.04 -12.96 -3.78
N GLU A 254 1.34 -13.29 -5.04
CA GLU A 254 2.72 -13.33 -5.52
C GLU A 254 3.25 -11.91 -5.69
N GLY A 255 4.51 -11.67 -5.30
CA GLY A 255 5.11 -10.33 -5.36
C GLY A 255 6.24 -10.12 -4.36
N THR A 256 6.75 -8.89 -4.29
CA THR A 256 7.89 -8.52 -3.45
C THR A 256 7.45 -7.69 -2.25
N ILE A 257 7.91 -8.04 -1.04
CA ILE A 257 7.67 -7.23 0.17
C ILE A 257 8.58 -5.99 0.12
N THR A 258 8.03 -4.83 -0.22
CA THR A 258 8.83 -3.60 -0.35
C THR A 258 9.03 -2.90 0.98
N PHE A 259 8.05 -2.98 1.89
CA PHE A 259 8.10 -2.34 3.19
C PHE A 259 7.36 -3.16 4.26
N VAL A 260 7.94 -3.18 5.46
CA VAL A 260 7.32 -3.70 6.68
C VAL A 260 7.53 -2.68 7.79
N GLY A 261 6.44 -2.19 8.37
CA GLY A 261 6.46 -1.27 9.51
C GLY A 261 5.67 -1.84 10.68
N GLY A 262 6.21 -1.70 11.89
CA GLY A 262 5.55 -2.10 13.13
C GLY A 262 4.89 -0.93 13.85
N HIS A 263 4.02 -1.25 14.80
CA HIS A 263 3.48 -0.36 15.81
C HIS A 263 3.32 -1.13 17.12
N LEU A 264 3.74 -0.50 18.22
CA LEU A 264 3.69 -1.02 19.58
C LEU A 264 3.28 0.10 20.52
N HIS A 265 2.57 -0.25 21.59
CA HIS A 265 2.41 0.63 22.76
C HIS A 265 3.62 0.53 23.70
N ASP A 266 3.74 1.52 24.60
CA ASP A 266 4.80 1.55 25.62
C ASP A 266 4.85 0.26 26.45
N GLY A 267 6.07 -0.16 26.78
CA GLY A 267 6.37 -1.50 27.29
C GLY A 267 6.74 -2.50 26.20
N GLY A 268 6.44 -2.19 24.94
CA GLY A 268 6.89 -2.96 23.78
C GLY A 268 8.40 -2.84 23.58
N THR A 269 9.04 -3.94 23.20
CA THR A 269 10.48 -4.00 22.89
C THR A 269 10.72 -4.14 21.39
N HIS A 270 10.05 -5.10 20.77
CA HIS A 270 10.12 -5.36 19.34
C HIS A 270 8.91 -6.17 18.88
N ILE A 271 8.69 -6.17 17.57
CA ILE A 271 7.66 -6.96 16.91
C ILE A 271 8.23 -7.67 15.70
N ASP A 272 7.98 -8.97 15.60
CA ASP A 272 8.48 -9.81 14.53
C ASP A 272 7.39 -10.09 13.51
N PHE A 273 7.72 -9.91 12.23
CA PHE A 273 6.98 -10.48 11.11
C PHE A 273 7.56 -11.86 10.78
N ILE A 274 6.74 -12.88 10.94
CA ILE A 274 7.13 -14.28 10.75
C ILE A 274 6.49 -14.80 9.46
N LYS A 275 7.34 -15.29 8.55
CA LYS A 275 6.97 -15.85 7.26
C LYS A 275 7.43 -17.31 7.20
N ASN A 276 6.51 -18.24 7.02
CA ASN A 276 6.77 -19.67 6.92
C ASN A 276 7.59 -20.24 8.11
N GLY A 277 7.36 -19.69 9.31
CA GLY A 277 8.04 -20.10 10.54
C GLY A 277 9.40 -19.44 10.79
N GLU A 278 9.86 -18.56 9.91
CA GLU A 278 11.12 -17.81 10.06
C GLU A 278 10.83 -16.32 10.25
N VAL A 279 11.65 -15.64 11.07
CA VAL A 279 11.57 -14.18 11.24
C VAL A 279 12.08 -13.52 9.96
N ALA A 280 11.18 -12.90 9.20
CA ALA A 280 11.49 -12.20 7.96
C ALA A 280 11.79 -10.71 8.20
N CYS A 281 11.22 -10.13 9.25
CA CYS A 281 11.53 -8.78 9.71
C CYS A 281 11.37 -8.69 11.23
N SER A 282 12.25 -7.96 11.90
CA SER A 282 12.14 -7.63 13.31
C SER A 282 12.21 -6.11 13.46
N SER A 283 11.18 -5.52 14.04
CA SER A 283 11.01 -4.08 14.21
C SER A 283 11.19 -3.71 15.68
N SER A 284 12.35 -3.19 16.05
CA SER A 284 12.68 -2.82 17.44
C SER A 284 12.20 -1.41 17.76
N ALA A 285 11.59 -1.24 18.94
CA ALA A 285 11.18 0.07 19.44
C ALA A 285 12.36 0.80 20.06
N THR A 286 12.49 2.09 19.74
CA THR A 286 13.44 3.01 20.37
C THR A 286 12.68 3.93 21.31
N TYR A 287 13.24 4.16 22.49
CA TYR A 287 12.66 5.04 23.50
C TYR A 287 13.54 6.27 23.69
N GLU A 288 12.89 7.42 23.87
CA GLU A 288 13.52 8.66 24.29
C GLU A 288 12.89 9.19 25.57
N ALA A 289 13.69 9.90 26.35
CA ALA A 289 13.26 10.56 27.57
C ALA A 289 12.65 11.92 27.24
N TYR A 290 11.34 12.05 27.38
CA TYR A 290 10.62 13.29 27.17
C TYR A 290 10.39 14.02 28.47
N ARG A 291 10.43 15.36 28.44
CA ARG A 291 10.18 16.18 29.62
C ARG A 291 8.69 16.13 29.97
N ASN A 292 8.39 15.85 31.24
CA ASN A 292 7.01 15.93 31.72
C ASN A 292 6.52 17.38 31.68
N VAL A 293 5.30 17.59 31.17
CA VAL A 293 4.77 18.94 30.95
C VAL A 293 4.29 19.59 32.24
N ASP A 294 3.73 18.81 33.15
CA ASP A 294 3.16 19.30 34.42
C ASP A 294 4.00 18.93 35.66
N GLU A 295 5.05 18.12 35.50
CA GLU A 295 5.90 17.68 36.61
C GLU A 295 7.39 17.86 36.35
N VAL A 296 8.18 17.88 37.43
CA VAL A 296 9.64 17.84 37.30
C VAL A 296 10.09 16.40 37.03
N GLY A 297 10.60 16.15 35.84
CA GLY A 297 11.16 14.86 35.48
C GLY A 297 11.10 14.59 33.99
N THR A 298 11.45 13.37 33.63
CA THR A 298 11.27 12.83 32.29
C THR A 298 10.59 11.47 32.37
N THR A 299 9.84 11.15 31.32
CA THR A 299 9.25 9.83 31.11
C THR A 299 9.72 9.29 29.77
N ASP A 300 10.08 8.01 29.75
CA ASP A 300 10.55 7.35 28.54
C ASP A 300 9.37 6.83 27.75
N HIS A 301 9.39 7.09 26.45
CA HIS A 301 8.29 6.81 25.54
C HIS A 301 8.84 6.35 24.19
N ILE A 302 8.09 5.52 23.46
CA ILE A 302 8.46 5.14 22.09
C ILE A 302 8.56 6.39 21.21
N SER A 303 9.75 6.62 20.66
CA SER A 303 10.06 7.74 19.76
C SER A 303 10.17 7.30 18.30
N SER A 304 10.54 6.05 18.05
CA SER A 304 10.59 5.45 16.73
C SER A 304 10.54 3.93 16.81
N ILE A 305 10.24 3.28 15.69
CA ILE A 305 10.35 1.83 15.55
C ILE A 305 11.04 1.48 14.24
N ASP A 306 11.90 0.46 14.27
CA ASP A 306 12.61 0.01 13.07
C ASP A 306 11.63 -0.53 12.02
N THR A 307 12.06 -0.43 10.76
CA THR A 307 11.34 -0.95 9.60
C THR A 307 12.23 -1.87 8.78
N CYS A 308 11.63 -2.78 8.03
CA CYS A 308 12.36 -3.55 7.03
C CYS A 308 11.93 -3.14 5.62
N THR A 309 12.91 -2.99 4.74
CA THR A 309 12.70 -2.77 3.31
C THR A 309 13.15 -4.00 2.55
N MET A 310 12.47 -4.35 1.45
CA MET A 310 12.84 -5.50 0.61
C MET A 310 12.93 -6.81 1.41
N ALA A 311 11.89 -7.11 2.22
CA ALA A 311 11.86 -8.25 3.14
C ALA A 311 11.61 -9.61 2.45
N GLY A 312 11.97 -9.72 1.17
CA GLY A 312 11.89 -10.94 0.36
C GLY A 312 10.63 -11.05 -0.51
N GLU A 313 10.54 -12.16 -1.22
CA GLU A 313 9.42 -12.49 -2.10
C GLU A 313 8.29 -13.19 -1.36
N THR A 314 7.10 -13.12 -1.93
CA THR A 314 5.85 -13.69 -1.45
C THR A 314 5.30 -14.65 -2.49
N ASN A 315 4.77 -15.77 -2.04
CA ASN A 315 4.15 -16.77 -2.90
C ASN A 315 2.77 -17.15 -2.39
N PRO A 316 1.83 -17.51 -3.29
CA PRO A 316 0.55 -18.08 -2.89
C PRO A 316 0.76 -19.30 -1.98
N GLY A 317 0.19 -19.25 -0.78
CA GLY A 317 0.31 -20.31 0.22
C GLY A 317 1.30 -20.03 1.35
N ASP A 318 2.08 -18.95 1.26
CA ASP A 318 2.89 -18.48 2.39
C ASP A 318 2.01 -18.25 3.64
N GLU A 319 2.57 -18.58 4.80
CA GLU A 319 1.96 -18.43 6.12
C GLU A 319 2.60 -17.27 6.86
N TRP A 320 1.80 -16.27 7.20
CA TRP A 320 2.26 -15.05 7.86
C TRP A 320 1.62 -14.88 9.23
N LEU A 321 2.39 -14.43 10.20
CA LEU A 321 1.88 -13.97 11.48
C LEU A 321 2.83 -12.92 12.07
N ILE A 322 2.38 -12.23 13.10
CA ILE A 322 3.23 -11.34 13.88
C ILE A 322 3.32 -11.81 15.34
N ASN A 323 4.43 -11.48 15.98
CA ASN A 323 4.62 -11.66 17.42
C ASN A 323 5.15 -10.37 18.05
N ALA A 324 4.36 -9.76 18.93
CA ALA A 324 4.69 -8.53 19.62
C ALA A 324 5.22 -8.84 21.03
N TYR A 325 6.42 -8.36 21.36
CA TYR A 325 7.12 -8.68 22.59
C TYR A 325 7.20 -7.47 23.52
N TYR A 326 6.93 -7.72 24.80
CA TYR A 326 6.89 -6.70 25.84
C TYR A 326 7.81 -7.08 27.00
N ASP A 327 8.51 -6.08 27.54
CA ASP A 327 9.24 -6.18 28.80
C ASP A 327 8.99 -4.92 29.62
N THR A 328 7.99 -4.99 30.48
CA THR A 328 7.53 -3.86 31.27
C THR A 328 8.40 -3.56 32.49
N SER A 329 9.42 -4.39 32.72
CA SER A 329 10.49 -4.10 33.69
C SER A 329 11.59 -3.22 33.08
N VAL A 330 11.73 -3.22 31.76
CA VAL A 330 12.67 -2.38 31.01
C VAL A 330 12.01 -1.07 30.58
N HIS A 331 10.85 -1.14 29.94
CA HIS A 331 10.09 0.03 29.49
C HIS A 331 8.73 0.04 30.19
N LYS A 332 8.42 1.12 30.92
CA LYS A 332 7.15 1.14 31.67
C LYS A 332 5.97 1.27 30.71
N PRO A 333 4.87 0.55 30.94
CA PRO A 333 3.64 0.76 30.19
C PRO A 333 2.97 2.06 30.64
N MET A 334 2.19 2.64 29.73
CA MET A 334 1.33 3.79 30.02
C MET A 334 0.32 3.45 31.12
N THR A 335 0.06 4.43 31.98
CA THR A 335 -0.88 4.33 33.10
C THR A 335 -1.94 5.43 32.96
N LEU A 336 -3.21 5.03 33.05
CA LEU A 336 -4.36 5.94 32.99
C LEU A 336 -4.53 6.71 34.30
N MET A 337 -5.39 7.74 34.31
CA MET A 337 -5.62 8.57 35.50
C MET A 337 -6.16 7.80 36.71
N ASP A 338 -6.83 6.67 36.49
CA ASP A 338 -7.31 5.79 37.57
C ASP A 338 -6.25 4.81 38.11
N GLY A 339 -5.02 4.87 37.57
CA GLY A 339 -3.90 4.01 37.94
C GLY A 339 -3.90 2.63 37.27
N SER A 340 -4.92 2.32 36.47
CA SER A 340 -4.90 1.13 35.61
C SER A 340 -3.93 1.30 34.45
N LEU A 341 -3.50 0.18 33.85
CA LEU A 341 -2.64 0.22 32.69
C LEU A 341 -3.46 0.44 31.43
N GLU A 342 -2.91 1.24 30.52
CA GLU A 342 -3.38 1.25 29.15
C GLU A 342 -3.14 -0.14 28.53
N PRO A 343 -4.14 -0.74 27.85
CA PRO A 343 -3.93 -1.85 26.94
C PRO A 343 -2.77 -1.63 25.97
N VAL A 344 -2.14 -2.72 25.54
CA VAL A 344 -1.08 -2.69 24.53
C VAL A 344 -1.60 -3.18 23.19
N MET A 345 -1.02 -2.68 22.10
CA MET A 345 -1.28 -3.14 20.74
C MET A 345 0.01 -3.63 20.06
N GLY A 346 -0.13 -4.64 19.19
CA GLY A 346 0.93 -5.11 18.31
C GLY A 346 0.41 -5.23 16.88
N ILE A 347 0.89 -4.35 16.00
CA ILE A 347 0.42 -4.25 14.62
C ILE A 347 1.62 -4.20 13.68
N MET A 348 1.53 -4.87 12.54
CA MET A 348 2.46 -4.63 11.43
C MET A 348 1.71 -4.45 10.11
N LEU A 349 2.17 -3.46 9.34
CA LEU A 349 1.74 -3.24 7.96
C LEU A 349 2.82 -3.78 7.03
N VAL A 350 2.45 -4.75 6.21
CA VAL A 350 3.31 -5.36 5.18
C VAL A 350 2.80 -4.90 3.81
N TYR A 351 3.68 -4.33 3.00
CA TYR A 351 3.36 -3.84 1.65
C TYR A 351 4.02 -4.74 0.62
N VAL A 352 3.20 -5.30 -0.26
CA VAL A 352 3.63 -6.24 -1.30
C VAL A 352 3.40 -5.59 -2.65
N ALA A 353 4.47 -5.28 -3.37
CA ALA A 353 4.37 -4.89 -4.77
C ALA A 353 4.01 -6.12 -5.61
N GLU A 354 2.98 -6.00 -6.43
CA GLU A 354 2.65 -7.03 -7.43
C GLU A 354 3.86 -7.25 -8.33
N ASP A 355 4.24 -8.52 -8.52
CA ASP A 355 5.18 -8.87 -9.58
C ASP A 355 4.45 -8.61 -10.90
N VAL A 356 4.76 -7.49 -11.55
CA VAL A 356 4.32 -7.24 -12.92
C VAL A 356 5.19 -8.18 -13.74
N SER A 357 4.74 -9.44 -13.85
CA SER A 357 5.40 -10.47 -14.64
C SER A 357 5.95 -9.81 -15.90
N GLU A 358 7.20 -10.11 -16.24
CA GLU A 358 7.93 -9.62 -17.42
C GLU A 358 7.25 -9.94 -18.78
N SER A 359 5.93 -10.15 -18.80
CA SER A 359 5.06 -10.24 -19.97
C SER A 359 5.08 -8.99 -20.87
N VAL A 360 5.68 -7.87 -20.44
CA VAL A 360 5.83 -6.66 -21.28
C VAL A 360 7.30 -6.32 -21.62
N LEU A 361 8.30 -6.92 -20.96
CA LEU A 361 9.73 -6.60 -21.17
C LEU A 361 10.58 -7.69 -21.82
N SER A 362 10.00 -8.84 -22.19
CA SER A 362 10.63 -9.80 -23.10
C SER A 362 10.03 -9.76 -24.51
N ARG A 363 9.99 -8.57 -25.15
CA ARG A 363 10.29 -8.55 -26.60
C ARG A 363 11.81 -8.60 -26.71
N PRO A 364 12.42 -9.76 -26.96
CA PRO A 364 13.86 -9.83 -26.95
C PRO A 364 14.38 -8.93 -28.08
N LYS A 365 15.23 -7.96 -27.74
CA LYS A 365 16.17 -7.32 -28.69
C LYS A 365 16.91 -8.39 -29.52
N TYR A 366 16.97 -9.62 -29.03
CA TYR A 366 17.46 -10.78 -29.76
C TYR A 366 16.67 -11.12 -31.02
N TRP A 367 15.35 -10.93 -31.09
CA TRP A 367 14.61 -11.14 -32.35
C TRP A 367 14.95 -10.07 -33.38
N THR A 368 15.14 -8.82 -33.00
CA THR A 368 15.57 -7.78 -33.95
C THR A 368 16.98 -8.06 -34.48
N ILE A 369 17.87 -8.62 -33.65
CA ILE A 369 19.21 -9.04 -34.07
C ILE A 369 19.16 -10.32 -34.92
N VAL A 370 18.36 -11.33 -34.55
CA VAL A 370 18.25 -12.59 -35.31
C VAL A 370 17.59 -12.37 -36.67
N PHE A 371 16.55 -11.55 -36.75
CA PHE A 371 15.94 -11.19 -38.04
C PHE A 371 16.80 -10.19 -38.83
N GLY A 372 17.53 -9.29 -38.16
CA GLY A 372 18.48 -8.39 -38.81
C GLY A 372 19.68 -9.12 -39.41
N VAL A 373 20.34 -9.99 -38.65
CA VAL A 373 21.50 -10.78 -39.08
C VAL A 373 21.09 -11.91 -40.03
N GLY A 374 19.98 -12.61 -39.73
CA GLY A 374 19.42 -13.64 -40.60
C GLY A 374 18.94 -13.07 -41.94
N GLY A 375 18.31 -11.89 -41.92
CA GLY A 375 17.92 -11.15 -43.13
C GLY A 375 19.13 -10.74 -43.97
N LEU A 376 20.19 -10.22 -43.35
CA LEU A 376 21.42 -9.86 -44.05
C LEU A 376 22.10 -11.08 -44.69
N ALA A 377 22.17 -12.21 -43.96
CA ALA A 377 22.73 -13.46 -44.49
C ALA A 377 21.92 -14.01 -45.68
N ALA A 378 20.59 -13.96 -45.62
CA ALA A 378 19.72 -14.38 -46.72
C ALA A 378 19.89 -13.51 -47.97
N VAL A 379 20.05 -12.18 -47.80
CA VAL A 379 20.32 -11.26 -48.90
C VAL A 379 21.69 -11.54 -49.54
N VAL A 380 22.74 -11.72 -48.73
CA VAL A 380 24.09 -12.05 -49.22
C VAL A 380 24.09 -13.38 -49.98
N MET A 381 23.43 -14.40 -49.44
CA MET A 381 23.30 -15.72 -50.10
C MET A 381 22.53 -15.63 -51.41
N SER A 382 21.47 -14.82 -51.48
CA SER A 382 20.68 -14.61 -52.70
C SER A 382 21.48 -13.87 -53.78
N ILE A 383 22.28 -12.86 -53.41
CA ILE A 383 23.17 -12.15 -54.33
C ILE A 383 24.25 -13.10 -54.85
N ALA A 384 24.88 -13.89 -53.98
CA ALA A 384 25.90 -14.87 -54.39
C ALA A 384 25.33 -15.94 -55.34
N ALA A 385 24.13 -16.46 -55.05
CA ALA A 385 23.45 -17.41 -55.92
C ALA A 385 23.10 -16.79 -57.29
N TRP A 386 22.65 -15.53 -57.31
CA TRP A 386 22.37 -14.80 -58.54
C TRP A 386 23.62 -14.58 -59.39
N LEU A 387 24.73 -14.15 -58.77
CA LEU A 387 26.02 -13.98 -59.45
C LEU A 387 26.54 -15.32 -60.03
N SER A 388 26.43 -16.41 -59.27
CA SER A 388 26.83 -17.75 -59.73
C SER A 388 25.99 -18.24 -60.92
N GLN A 389 24.66 -17.99 -60.91
CA GLN A 389 23.81 -18.30 -62.05
C GLN A 389 24.16 -17.47 -63.30
N ARG A 390 24.53 -16.20 -63.10
CA ARG A 390 24.94 -15.30 -64.20
C ARG A 390 26.21 -15.79 -64.89
N GLU A 391 27.22 -16.22 -64.13
CA GLU A 391 28.45 -16.82 -64.70
C GLU A 391 28.17 -18.12 -65.47
N LYS A 392 27.32 -18.99 -64.91
CA LYS A 392 26.91 -20.23 -65.60
C LYS A 392 26.17 -19.97 -66.92
N ARG A 393 25.38 -18.89 -67.00
CA ARG A 393 24.74 -18.48 -68.27
C ARG A 393 25.75 -17.93 -69.27
N SER A 394 26.74 -17.15 -68.84
CA SER A 394 27.82 -16.68 -69.74
C SER A 394 28.66 -17.83 -70.31
N TYR A 395 28.95 -18.87 -69.53
CA TYR A 395 29.65 -20.06 -70.04
C TYR A 395 28.81 -20.88 -71.02
N ARG A 396 27.50 -21.00 -70.79
CA ARG A 396 26.62 -21.76 -71.68
C ARG A 396 26.40 -21.09 -73.04
N ILE A 397 26.58 -19.77 -73.12
CA ILE A 397 26.51 -19.01 -74.40
C ILE A 397 27.80 -19.15 -75.21
N GLN A 398 28.95 -19.46 -74.61
CA GLN A 398 30.21 -19.71 -75.36
C GLN A 398 30.37 -21.14 -75.89
N LEU A 399 29.67 -22.14 -75.34
CA LEU A 399 29.73 -23.54 -75.82
C LEU A 399 28.54 -23.97 -76.70
N GLY A 400 27.53 -23.12 -76.87
CA GLY A 400 26.36 -23.39 -77.72
C GLY A 400 26.64 -23.10 -79.20
N GLY A 401 27.51 -23.91 -79.81
CA GLY A 401 27.69 -23.93 -81.25
C GLY A 401 26.39 -24.22 -81.99
N VAL A 402 26.20 -23.44 -83.06
CA VAL A 402 25.06 -23.42 -83.99
C VAL A 402 24.70 -24.83 -84.46
N HIS A 403 23.49 -25.27 -84.12
CA HIS A 403 22.76 -26.24 -84.93
C HIS A 403 21.33 -25.74 -85.13
N SER A 404 21.07 -25.28 -86.35
CA SER A 404 19.72 -25.12 -86.90
C SER A 404 19.04 -26.49 -87.00
N PRO A 405 17.75 -26.59 -86.64
CA PRO A 405 16.88 -27.53 -87.30
C PRO A 405 15.73 -26.83 -88.02
N LEU A 406 15.50 -27.37 -89.20
CA LEU A 406 14.36 -27.22 -90.08
C LEU A 406 13.01 -27.19 -89.34
N TYR A 407 12.23 -26.18 -89.72
CA TYR A 407 10.79 -26.18 -90.04
C TYR A 407 10.01 -27.49 -89.77
N LYS A 408 9.00 -27.43 -88.90
CA LYS A 408 7.74 -28.16 -89.10
C LYS A 408 6.58 -27.36 -88.51
N ASP A 409 5.69 -27.00 -89.42
CA ASP A 409 4.45 -26.27 -89.25
C ASP A 409 3.33 -27.25 -88.86
N SER A 410 2.52 -26.88 -87.87
CA SER A 410 1.14 -27.37 -87.72
C SER A 410 0.39 -26.53 -86.67
N ASN A 411 -0.67 -25.88 -87.16
CA ASN A 411 -1.80 -25.31 -86.43
C ASN A 411 -2.27 -26.18 -85.25
N GLU A 412 -2.80 -25.57 -84.18
CA GLU A 412 -4.25 -25.42 -83.95
C GLU A 412 -4.52 -24.77 -82.58
N GLU A 413 -5.73 -24.24 -82.48
CA GLU A 413 -6.37 -23.44 -81.44
C GLU A 413 -6.15 -23.94 -80.00
N GLN A 414 -6.18 -23.05 -79.00
CA GLN A 414 -7.26 -23.03 -78.00
C GLN A 414 -7.14 -21.88 -76.97
N GLU A 415 -8.21 -21.10 -76.97
CA GLU A 415 -8.80 -20.17 -76.01
C GLU A 415 -8.15 -19.81 -74.65
N SER A 416 -8.28 -18.51 -74.40
CA SER A 416 -8.26 -17.77 -73.15
C SER A 416 -9.27 -18.24 -72.10
N ALA A 417 -8.86 -18.28 -70.83
CA ALA A 417 -9.77 -18.10 -69.70
C ALA A 417 -9.05 -17.37 -68.54
N VAL A 418 -9.53 -16.16 -68.27
CA VAL A 418 -9.29 -15.36 -67.06
C VAL A 418 -10.32 -15.77 -66.01
N PRO A 419 -9.98 -15.90 -64.71
CA PRO A 419 -10.98 -15.80 -63.66
C PRO A 419 -10.93 -14.41 -63.01
N LEU A 420 -12.06 -13.72 -63.13
CA LEU A 420 -12.46 -12.55 -62.36
C LEU A 420 -13.03 -12.99 -60.99
N MET A 421 -12.96 -12.05 -60.06
CA MET A 421 -13.46 -12.02 -58.68
C MET A 421 -14.88 -12.59 -58.46
N ASN A 422 -15.10 -13.08 -57.24
CA ASN A 422 -16.33 -12.94 -56.44
C ASN A 422 -15.86 -12.71 -54.99
N ALA A 423 -16.18 -11.56 -54.38
CA ALA A 423 -17.40 -11.27 -53.58
C ALA A 423 -17.33 -11.86 -52.17
#